data_AF-A0A6C0FHW8-F1
#
_entry.id   AF-A0A6C0FHW8-F1
#
_cell.length_a   1.000
_cell.length_b   1.000
_cell.length_c   1.000
_cell.angle_alpha   90.00
_cell.angle_beta   90.00
_cell.angle_gamma   90.00
#
_symmetry.space_group_name_H-M   'P 1'
#
loop_
_entity.id
_entity.type
_entity.pdbx_description
1 polymer ?
#
loop_
_entity_poly.entity_id
_entity_poly.type
_entity_poly.pdbx_seq_one_letter_code
_entity_poly.pdbx_strand_id
1 'polypeptide(L)'
;MTSAHHPSTDPHGDALALADAAGEALAAVRAATPLVQCLTNEVTTNLVASTLLAVGASPAMAAVPGEAEELAGVAGAVLVNLGTLDPDLRACVEPTVATAVGARTPWVLDPVAVGVLSVRTRLAARLVAERPAVVRGNASEVRALAGRLSAGRGVDARDGVDTAREAATGLAARHGTVVAVSGPVDLVTDGEHEVRLAVGHPLLTRITGAGCALGGLTAAFAAVTEPLVAAVGATTLLGVAAERAAVAAAGPASFQVALVDHLASVAPDDLAARVVSAATVERAAVPA
;
A
#
# COMPACT_ATOMS: atom_id res chain seq x y z
N MET A 1 37.26 24.65 -14.89
CA MET A 1 37.04 23.25 -14.49
C MET A 1 36.57 23.24 -13.05
N THR A 2 35.29 23.52 -12.83
CA THR A 2 34.66 23.46 -11.51
C THR A 2 34.12 22.05 -11.33
N SER A 3 34.75 21.29 -10.44
CA SER A 3 34.30 19.98 -10.01
C SER A 3 32.91 20.12 -9.39
N ALA A 4 31.91 19.55 -10.04
CA ALA A 4 30.59 19.38 -9.48
C ALA A 4 30.69 18.30 -8.39
N HIS A 5 30.57 18.73 -7.14
CA HIS A 5 30.45 17.84 -5.99
C HIS A 5 29.08 17.16 -6.11
N HIS A 6 29.06 15.92 -6.61
CA HIS A 6 27.90 15.05 -6.42
C HIS A 6 27.85 14.71 -4.93
N PRO A 7 26.77 15.02 -4.20
CA PRO A 7 26.62 14.53 -2.84
C PRO A 7 26.59 13.00 -2.92
N SER A 8 27.59 12.36 -2.32
CA SER A 8 27.55 10.92 -2.08
C SER A 8 26.41 10.66 -1.10
N THR A 9 25.28 10.16 -1.58
CA THR A 9 24.18 9.68 -0.73
C THR A 9 24.64 8.39 -0.08
N ASP A 10 24.77 8.40 1.24
CA ASP A 10 25.10 7.22 2.04
C ASP A 10 23.84 6.33 2.11
N PRO A 11 23.80 5.16 1.43
CA PRO A 11 22.62 4.31 1.41
C PRO A 11 22.23 3.81 2.81
N HIS A 12 23.20 3.74 3.72
CA HIS A 12 22.94 3.39 5.11
C HIS A 12 22.26 4.53 5.88
N GLY A 13 22.59 5.78 5.57
CA GLY A 13 21.95 6.97 6.15
C GLY A 13 20.49 7.09 5.72
N ASP A 14 20.19 6.83 4.45
CA ASP A 14 18.82 6.90 3.92
C ASP A 14 17.92 5.80 4.53
N ALA A 15 18.46 4.59 4.73
CA ALA A 15 17.73 3.49 5.37
C ALA A 15 17.43 3.76 6.86
N LEU A 16 18.34 4.39 7.60
CA LEU A 16 18.14 4.78 8.99
C LEU A 16 17.05 5.85 9.13
N ALA A 17 17.10 6.90 8.30
CA ALA A 17 16.08 7.96 8.32
C ALA A 17 14.69 7.41 7.97
N LEU A 18 14.61 6.51 6.98
CA LEU A 18 13.36 5.84 6.61
C LEU A 18 12.82 4.96 7.75
N ALA A 19 13.71 4.28 8.48
CA ALA A 19 13.35 3.44 9.61
C ALA A 19 12.76 4.25 10.78
N ASP A 20 13.43 5.34 11.17
CA ASP A 20 12.97 6.23 12.23
C ASP A 20 11.59 6.82 11.86
N ALA A 21 11.45 7.32 10.62
CA ALA A 21 10.19 7.86 10.12
C ALA A 21 9.05 6.81 10.12
N ALA A 22 9.34 5.54 9.79
CA ALA A 22 8.34 4.48 9.83
C ALA A 22 7.89 4.19 11.28
N GLY A 23 8.83 4.15 12.24
CA GLY A 23 8.53 4.01 13.66
C GLY A 23 7.67 5.17 14.19
N GLU A 24 8.07 6.41 13.90
CA GLU A 24 7.33 7.62 14.24
C GLU A 24 5.92 7.61 13.64
N ALA A 25 5.76 7.16 12.39
CA ALA A 25 4.46 7.05 11.74
C ALA A 25 3.53 6.06 12.47
N LEU A 26 4.03 4.91 12.95
CA LEU A 26 3.21 3.98 13.75
C LEU A 26 2.77 4.61 15.08
N ALA A 27 3.65 5.36 15.74
CA ALA A 27 3.28 6.11 16.95
C ALA A 27 2.23 7.18 16.64
N ALA A 28 2.38 7.89 15.51
CA ALA A 28 1.44 8.92 15.07
C ALA A 28 0.06 8.35 14.71
N VAL A 29 -0.02 7.19 14.03
CA VAL A 29 -1.30 6.49 13.78
C VAL A 29 -2.03 6.21 15.09
N ARG A 30 -1.32 5.68 16.10
CA ARG A 30 -1.92 5.36 17.40
C ARG A 30 -2.35 6.59 18.18
N ALA A 31 -1.60 7.69 18.08
CA ALA A 31 -1.89 8.94 18.77
C ALA A 31 -3.05 9.71 18.12
N ALA A 32 -3.11 9.74 16.79
CA ALA A 32 -4.14 10.47 16.04
C ALA A 32 -5.44 9.68 15.85
N THR A 33 -5.38 8.35 15.91
CA THR A 33 -6.50 7.45 15.61
C THR A 33 -7.21 7.84 14.30
N PRO A 34 -6.48 7.86 13.16
CA PRO A 34 -7.01 8.40 11.92
C PRO A 34 -8.26 7.65 11.48
N LEU A 35 -9.28 8.40 11.05
CA LEU A 35 -10.45 7.86 10.39
C LEU A 35 -10.08 7.41 8.98
N VAL A 36 -10.15 6.10 8.73
CA VAL A 36 -9.86 5.51 7.42
C VAL A 36 -11.15 5.05 6.78
N GLN A 37 -11.60 5.75 5.75
CA GLN A 37 -12.71 5.28 4.92
C GLN A 37 -12.22 4.13 4.05
N CYS A 38 -12.98 3.05 3.99
CA CYS A 38 -12.65 1.86 3.22
C CYS A 38 -13.76 1.56 2.22
N LEU A 39 -13.52 1.93 0.96
CA LEU A 39 -14.23 1.41 -0.20
C LEU A 39 -13.61 0.05 -0.57
N THR A 40 -14.06 -1.02 0.09
CA THR A 40 -13.49 -2.37 -0.07
C THR A 40 -14.54 -3.42 -0.42
N ASN A 41 -14.07 -4.63 -0.71
CA ASN A 41 -14.90 -5.75 -1.09
C ASN A 41 -15.47 -6.51 0.12
N GLU A 42 -16.71 -6.99 -0.01
CA GLU A 42 -17.44 -7.75 1.02
C GLU A 42 -16.68 -8.96 1.60
N VAL A 43 -15.79 -9.57 0.81
CA VAL A 43 -15.03 -10.76 1.20
C VAL A 43 -14.01 -10.44 2.30
N THR A 44 -13.53 -9.20 2.35
CA THR A 44 -12.39 -8.82 3.21
C THR A 44 -12.71 -7.72 4.21
N THR A 45 -13.92 -7.13 4.16
CA THR A 45 -14.37 -6.03 5.02
C THR A 45 -14.04 -6.23 6.50
N ASN A 46 -14.37 -7.40 7.06
CA ASN A 46 -14.12 -7.66 8.49
C ASN A 46 -12.64 -7.71 8.83
N LEU A 47 -11.80 -8.34 7.99
CA LEU A 47 -10.36 -8.40 8.24
C LEU A 47 -9.74 -7.01 8.14
N VAL A 48 -10.06 -6.24 7.09
CA VAL A 48 -9.58 -4.86 6.93
C VAL A 48 -9.95 -4.00 8.15
N ALA A 49 -11.20 -4.08 8.62
CA ALA A 49 -11.66 -3.36 9.81
C ALA A 49 -10.86 -3.77 11.05
N SER A 50 -10.71 -5.08 11.26
CA SER A 50 -10.02 -5.63 12.43
C SER A 50 -8.55 -5.25 12.45
N THR A 51 -7.87 -5.25 11.30
CA THR A 51 -6.46 -4.83 11.21
C THR A 51 -6.29 -3.34 11.47
N LEU A 52 -7.22 -2.49 11.00
CA LEU A 52 -7.21 -1.05 11.26
C LEU A 52 -7.41 -0.76 12.75
N LEU A 53 -8.39 -1.42 13.38
CA LEU A 53 -8.61 -1.31 14.82
C LEU A 53 -7.40 -1.79 15.62
N ALA A 54 -6.78 -2.90 15.23
CA ALA A 54 -5.61 -3.45 15.92
C ALA A 54 -4.43 -2.46 15.95
N VAL A 55 -4.21 -1.69 14.89
CA VAL A 55 -3.12 -0.69 14.85
C VAL A 55 -3.50 0.65 15.46
N GLY A 56 -4.73 0.81 15.98
CA GLY A 56 -5.21 2.03 16.63
C GLY A 56 -5.83 3.06 15.69
N ALA A 57 -6.17 2.69 14.45
CA ALA A 57 -6.95 3.52 13.53
C ALA A 57 -8.46 3.29 13.68
N SER A 58 -9.27 4.18 13.11
CA SER A 58 -10.74 4.09 13.12
C SER A 58 -11.26 3.75 11.71
N PRO A 59 -11.67 2.50 11.42
CA PRO A 59 -12.20 2.14 10.11
C PRO A 59 -13.65 2.62 9.91
N ALA A 60 -13.98 3.08 8.72
CA ALA A 60 -15.35 3.34 8.27
C ALA A 60 -15.62 2.65 6.92
N MET A 61 -16.47 1.62 6.94
CA MET A 61 -16.81 0.79 5.77
C MET A 61 -17.99 1.39 4.99
N ALA A 62 -17.87 2.64 4.56
CA ALA A 62 -18.95 3.38 3.91
C ALA A 62 -18.71 3.52 2.40
N ALA A 63 -19.47 2.75 1.62
CA ALA A 63 -19.47 2.75 0.16
C ALA A 63 -20.84 3.08 -0.45
N VAL A 64 -21.71 3.75 0.32
CA VAL A 64 -23.04 4.18 -0.13
C VAL A 64 -22.91 5.49 -0.94
N PRO A 65 -23.40 5.55 -2.19
CA PRO A 65 -23.40 6.78 -2.98
C PRO A 65 -24.09 7.93 -2.24
N GLY A 66 -23.47 9.11 -2.25
CA GLY A 66 -23.86 10.28 -1.45
C GLY A 66 -23.10 10.36 -0.13
N GLU A 67 -23.15 9.31 0.68
CA GLU A 67 -22.48 9.28 2.00
C GLU A 67 -20.97 9.05 1.88
N ALA A 68 -20.54 8.25 0.90
CA ALA A 68 -19.14 7.93 0.69
C ALA A 68 -18.32 9.18 0.33
N GLU A 69 -18.87 10.06 -0.49
CA GLU A 69 -18.27 11.32 -0.91
C GLU A 69 -18.13 12.28 0.27
N GLU A 70 -19.19 12.43 1.08
CA GLU A 70 -19.17 13.26 2.29
C GLU A 70 -18.09 12.81 3.26
N LEU A 71 -17.99 11.48 3.48
CA LEU A 71 -17.00 10.91 4.38
C LEU A 71 -15.57 11.11 3.88
N ALA A 72 -15.33 10.99 2.57
CA ALA A 72 -13.99 11.19 2.00
C ALA A 72 -13.45 12.60 2.20
N GLY A 73 -14.34 13.60 2.26
CA GLY A 73 -13.97 14.99 2.52
C GLY A 73 -13.49 15.27 3.96
N VAL A 74 -13.79 14.36 4.90
CA VAL A 74 -13.46 14.53 6.33
C VAL A 74 -12.62 13.39 6.91
N ALA A 75 -12.43 12.30 6.17
CA ALA A 75 -11.58 11.18 6.56
C ALA A 75 -10.10 11.61 6.64
N GLY A 76 -9.32 10.90 7.46
CA GLY A 76 -7.87 11.05 7.48
C GLY A 76 -7.23 10.44 6.23
N ALA A 77 -7.80 9.35 5.71
CA ALA A 77 -7.43 8.76 4.43
C ALA A 77 -8.55 7.89 3.85
N VAL A 78 -8.46 7.58 2.56
CA VAL A 78 -9.40 6.70 1.83
C VAL A 78 -8.67 5.50 1.23
N LEU A 79 -9.14 4.28 1.49
CA LEU A 79 -8.79 3.08 0.74
C LEU A 79 -9.81 2.86 -0.38
N VAL A 80 -9.34 2.73 -1.62
CA VAL A 80 -10.12 2.33 -2.80
C VAL A 80 -9.65 0.97 -3.30
N ASN A 81 -10.39 -0.08 -2.97
CA ASN A 81 -10.11 -1.46 -3.37
C ASN A 81 -11.14 -1.95 -4.40
N LEU A 82 -10.66 -2.46 -5.54
CA LEU A 82 -11.51 -2.86 -6.67
C LEU A 82 -11.88 -4.36 -6.68
N GLY A 83 -11.72 -5.04 -5.54
CA GLY A 83 -11.81 -6.50 -5.41
C GLY A 83 -13.18 -7.10 -5.72
N THR A 84 -14.26 -6.38 -5.41
CA THR A 84 -15.63 -6.71 -5.80
C THR A 84 -16.35 -5.40 -6.07
N LEU A 85 -16.57 -5.08 -7.35
CA LEU A 85 -17.34 -3.90 -7.77
C LEU A 85 -18.82 -4.22 -7.80
N ASP A 86 -19.46 -4.22 -6.64
CA ASP A 86 -20.93 -4.20 -6.56
C ASP A 86 -21.49 -2.88 -7.17
N PRO A 87 -22.81 -2.79 -7.43
CA PRO A 87 -23.40 -1.62 -8.06
C PRO A 87 -23.14 -0.30 -7.32
N ASP A 88 -23.16 -0.32 -5.98
CA ASP A 88 -23.02 0.88 -5.15
C ASP A 88 -21.57 1.36 -5.17
N LEU A 89 -20.61 0.46 -4.95
CA LEU A 89 -19.19 0.76 -5.06
C LEU A 89 -18.85 1.29 -6.46
N ARG A 90 -19.39 0.67 -7.51
CA ARG A 90 -19.18 1.14 -8.88
C ARG A 90 -19.76 2.54 -9.13
N ALA A 91 -20.81 2.93 -8.42
CA ALA A 91 -21.43 4.23 -8.56
C ALA A 91 -20.70 5.32 -7.76
N CYS A 92 -20.11 5.00 -6.60
CA CYS A 92 -19.52 6.00 -5.70
C CYS A 92 -17.99 6.16 -5.81
N VAL A 93 -17.24 5.19 -6.35
CA VAL A 93 -15.76 5.23 -6.34
C VAL A 93 -15.19 6.48 -7.01
N GLU A 94 -15.60 6.81 -8.24
CA GLU A 94 -15.06 7.98 -8.96
C GLU A 94 -15.45 9.31 -8.28
N PRO A 95 -16.73 9.54 -7.89
CA PRO A 95 -17.11 10.71 -7.09
C PRO A 95 -16.37 10.81 -5.75
N THR A 96 -16.18 9.70 -5.04
CA THR A 96 -15.50 9.68 -3.73
C THR A 96 -14.03 10.08 -3.88
N VAL A 97 -13.34 9.56 -4.90
CA VAL A 97 -11.98 9.97 -5.23
C VAL A 97 -11.91 11.44 -5.61
N ALA A 98 -12.85 11.95 -6.41
CA ALA A 98 -12.91 13.36 -6.76
C ALA A 98 -13.04 14.25 -5.51
N THR A 99 -13.86 13.86 -4.54
CA THR A 99 -13.97 14.57 -3.26
C THR A 99 -12.70 14.50 -2.44
N ALA A 100 -12.09 13.31 -2.31
CA ALA A 100 -10.82 13.14 -1.60
C ALA A 100 -9.72 14.04 -2.20
N VAL A 101 -9.60 14.08 -3.54
CA VAL A 101 -8.66 14.95 -4.26
C VAL A 101 -8.94 16.44 -3.96
N GLY A 102 -10.21 16.86 -4.01
CA GLY A 102 -10.61 18.24 -3.72
C GLY A 102 -10.32 18.66 -2.27
N ALA A 103 -10.51 17.75 -1.32
CA ALA A 103 -10.22 17.96 0.11
C ALA A 103 -8.74 17.78 0.47
N ARG A 104 -7.91 17.28 -0.46
CA ARG A 104 -6.52 16.82 -0.21
C ARG A 104 -6.43 15.69 0.80
N THR A 105 -7.48 14.88 0.90
CA THR A 105 -7.45 13.63 1.67
C THR A 105 -6.59 12.61 0.93
N PRO A 106 -5.51 12.08 1.55
CA PRO A 106 -4.68 11.06 0.91
C PRO A 106 -5.50 9.79 0.67
N TRP A 107 -5.28 9.15 -0.47
CA TRP A 107 -6.01 7.94 -0.82
C TRP A 107 -5.12 6.87 -1.46
N VAL A 108 -5.48 5.61 -1.23
CA VAL A 108 -4.73 4.42 -1.65
C VAL A 108 -5.55 3.65 -2.66
N LEU A 109 -4.93 3.29 -3.79
CA LEU A 109 -5.53 2.44 -4.81
C LEU A 109 -5.03 0.99 -4.66
N ASP A 110 -5.94 0.06 -4.46
CA ASP A 110 -5.72 -1.39 -4.51
C ASP A 110 -6.46 -1.96 -5.75
N PRO A 111 -5.78 -2.10 -6.91
CA PRO A 111 -6.38 -2.45 -8.19
C PRO A 111 -6.55 -3.97 -8.33
N VAL A 112 -7.14 -4.61 -7.32
CA VAL A 112 -7.33 -6.07 -7.27
C VAL A 112 -7.94 -6.62 -8.57
N ALA A 113 -7.27 -7.63 -9.14
CA ALA A 113 -7.66 -8.32 -10.38
C ALA A 113 -7.71 -7.43 -11.63
N VAL A 114 -6.98 -6.32 -11.64
CA VAL A 114 -6.67 -5.58 -12.88
C VAL A 114 -5.82 -6.43 -13.82
N GLY A 115 -6.03 -6.25 -15.13
CA GLY A 115 -5.47 -7.07 -16.20
C GLY A 115 -6.51 -8.02 -16.77
N VAL A 116 -6.92 -9.02 -15.99
CA VAL A 116 -7.86 -10.07 -16.43
C VAL A 116 -9.24 -9.51 -16.74
N LEU A 117 -9.75 -8.58 -15.93
CA LEU A 117 -11.13 -8.09 -16.01
C LEU A 117 -11.18 -6.66 -16.57
N SER A 118 -11.67 -6.53 -17.82
CA SER A 118 -11.67 -5.25 -18.56
C SER A 118 -12.36 -4.09 -17.84
N VAL A 119 -13.42 -4.36 -17.07
CA VAL A 119 -14.15 -3.33 -16.29
C VAL A 119 -13.24 -2.72 -15.22
N ARG A 120 -12.60 -3.56 -14.40
CA ARG A 120 -11.68 -3.12 -13.33
C ARG A 120 -10.46 -2.44 -13.90
N THR A 121 -9.88 -3.02 -14.95
CA THR A 121 -8.70 -2.47 -15.63
C THR A 121 -8.96 -1.05 -16.15
N ARG A 122 -10.12 -0.79 -16.78
CA ARG A 122 -10.46 0.56 -17.26
C ARG A 122 -10.72 1.54 -16.11
N LEU A 123 -11.35 1.09 -15.04
CA LEU A 123 -11.60 1.93 -13.86
C LEU A 123 -10.29 2.31 -13.19
N ALA A 124 -9.43 1.34 -12.87
CA ALA A 124 -8.11 1.57 -12.26
C ALA A 124 -7.24 2.54 -13.08
N ALA A 125 -7.28 2.45 -14.42
CA ALA A 125 -6.54 3.36 -15.29
C ALA A 125 -7.03 4.82 -15.20
N ARG A 126 -8.33 5.05 -14.94
CA ARG A 126 -8.86 6.40 -14.67
C ARG A 126 -8.47 6.85 -13.27
N LEU A 127 -8.63 5.99 -12.27
CA LEU A 127 -8.32 6.30 -10.88
C LEU A 127 -6.85 6.64 -10.67
N VAL A 128 -5.91 5.90 -11.27
CA VAL A 128 -4.48 6.22 -11.13
C VAL A 128 -4.12 7.59 -11.72
N ALA A 129 -4.89 8.09 -12.70
CA ALA A 129 -4.70 9.43 -13.25
C ALA A 129 -5.06 10.54 -12.25
N GLU A 130 -5.90 10.25 -11.26
CA GLU A 130 -6.26 11.11 -10.14
C GLU A 130 -5.22 11.11 -9.00
N ARG A 131 -4.03 10.53 -9.26
CA ARG A 131 -2.83 10.60 -8.40
C ARG A 131 -3.08 10.13 -6.96
N PRO A 132 -3.36 8.83 -6.75
CA PRO A 132 -3.37 8.28 -5.39
C PRO A 132 -2.05 8.55 -4.69
N ALA A 133 -2.08 8.65 -3.36
CA ALA A 133 -0.86 8.71 -2.56
C ALA A 133 -0.04 7.43 -2.77
N VAL A 134 -0.70 6.26 -2.73
CA VAL A 134 -0.08 4.96 -2.96
C VAL A 134 -0.94 4.08 -3.87
N VAL A 135 -0.31 3.41 -4.84
CA VAL A 135 -0.87 2.27 -5.56
C VAL A 135 -0.23 1.00 -5.04
N ARG A 136 -1.03 0.05 -4.54
CA ARG A 136 -0.54 -1.25 -4.06
C ARG A 136 -1.10 -2.37 -4.91
N GLY A 137 -0.26 -3.27 -5.40
CA GLY A 137 -0.71 -4.44 -6.16
C GLY A 137 0.35 -5.52 -6.23
N ASN A 138 0.00 -6.70 -6.74
CA ASN A 138 1.01 -7.69 -7.09
C ASN A 138 1.69 -7.34 -8.45
N ALA A 139 2.75 -8.07 -8.79
CA ALA A 139 3.52 -7.81 -10.02
C ALA A 139 2.66 -7.81 -11.29
N SER A 140 1.70 -8.75 -11.41
CA SER A 140 0.83 -8.84 -12.59
C SER A 140 -0.16 -7.68 -12.69
N GLU A 141 -0.73 -7.24 -11.56
CA GLU A 141 -1.67 -6.11 -11.50
C GLU A 141 -0.97 -4.80 -11.85
N VAL A 142 0.23 -4.57 -11.32
CA VAL A 142 1.02 -3.36 -11.58
C VAL A 142 1.48 -3.29 -13.04
N ARG A 143 1.96 -4.41 -13.61
CA ARG A 143 2.29 -4.49 -15.05
C ARG A 143 1.05 -4.24 -15.91
N ALA A 144 -0.10 -4.80 -15.55
CA ALA A 144 -1.34 -4.61 -16.30
C ALA A 144 -1.83 -3.16 -16.26
N LEU A 145 -1.70 -2.49 -15.11
CA LEU A 145 -2.03 -1.07 -14.95
C LEU A 145 -1.09 -0.19 -15.80
N ALA A 146 0.22 -0.42 -15.73
CA ALA A 146 1.21 0.30 -16.53
C ALA A 146 1.06 0.03 -18.04
N GLY A 147 0.82 -1.21 -18.44
CA GLY A 147 0.69 -1.65 -19.83
C GLY A 147 -0.56 -1.15 -20.54
N ARG A 148 -1.51 -0.50 -19.84
CA ARG A 148 -2.58 0.28 -20.47
C ARG A 148 -2.18 1.74 -20.71
N LEU A 149 -1.22 2.26 -19.96
CA LEU A 149 -0.64 3.58 -20.19
C LEU A 149 0.38 3.54 -21.35
N SER A 150 1.05 2.40 -21.52
CA SER A 150 1.97 2.13 -22.62
C SER A 150 1.26 1.34 -23.73
N ALA A 151 1.18 1.87 -24.95
CA ALA A 151 0.48 1.19 -26.05
C ALA A 151 1.12 -0.17 -26.42
N GLY A 152 0.59 -1.27 -25.88
CA GLY A 152 0.63 -2.60 -26.51
C GLY A 152 1.91 -3.42 -26.40
N ARG A 153 2.44 -3.70 -25.20
CA ARG A 153 3.35 -4.84 -24.99
C ARG A 153 2.72 -5.89 -24.09
N GLY A 154 2.67 -7.13 -24.57
CA GLY A 154 2.02 -8.28 -23.94
C GLY A 154 2.60 -8.61 -22.57
N VAL A 155 1.77 -9.19 -21.70
CA VAL A 155 2.13 -9.65 -20.36
C VAL A 155 2.55 -11.12 -20.43
N ASP A 156 3.85 -11.38 -20.48
CA ASP A 156 4.39 -12.72 -20.26
C ASP A 156 4.48 -12.98 -18.74
N ALA A 157 3.79 -14.04 -18.29
CA ALA A 157 3.67 -14.41 -16.88
C ALA A 157 4.92 -15.16 -16.39
N ARG A 158 5.90 -14.41 -15.89
CA ARG A 158 6.84 -14.90 -14.87
C ARG A 158 6.73 -13.95 -13.68
N ASP A 159 6.15 -14.42 -12.58
CA ASP A 159 5.60 -13.57 -11.52
C ASP A 159 6.59 -13.26 -10.41
N GLY A 160 7.69 -12.59 -10.76
CA GLY A 160 8.61 -12.00 -9.80
C GLY A 160 8.37 -10.49 -9.66
N VAL A 161 8.58 -9.94 -8.46
CA VAL A 161 8.49 -8.49 -8.21
C VAL A 161 9.39 -7.69 -9.16
N ASP A 162 10.59 -8.20 -9.47
CA ASP A 162 11.53 -7.56 -10.42
C ASP A 162 10.95 -7.33 -11.81
N THR A 163 10.05 -8.21 -12.27
CA THR A 163 9.41 -8.06 -13.58
C THR A 163 8.46 -6.86 -13.66
N ALA A 164 8.02 -6.35 -12.51
CA ALA A 164 7.18 -5.16 -12.41
C ALA A 164 7.98 -3.90 -12.05
N ARG A 165 9.32 -3.97 -11.87
CA ARG A 165 10.16 -2.85 -11.44
C ARG A 165 10.03 -1.63 -12.36
N GLU A 166 10.21 -1.82 -13.67
CA GLU A 166 10.09 -0.73 -14.65
C GLU A 166 8.67 -0.17 -14.70
N ALA A 167 7.65 -1.05 -14.63
CA ALA A 167 6.26 -0.66 -14.61
C ALA A 167 5.90 0.18 -13.37
N ALA A 168 6.38 -0.22 -12.19
CA ALA A 168 6.18 0.48 -10.93
C ALA A 168 6.87 1.85 -10.94
N THR A 169 8.15 1.89 -11.31
CA THR A 169 8.94 3.14 -11.39
C THR A 169 8.30 4.12 -12.38
N GLY A 170 7.91 3.64 -13.56
CA GLY A 170 7.26 4.46 -14.58
C GLY A 170 5.87 4.97 -14.16
N LEU A 171 5.07 4.14 -13.48
CA LEU A 171 3.79 4.56 -12.90
C LEU A 171 3.98 5.64 -11.84
N ALA A 172 4.93 5.43 -10.92
CA ALA A 172 5.25 6.34 -9.83
C ALA A 172 5.67 7.71 -10.37
N ALA A 173 6.67 7.75 -11.26
CA ALA A 173 7.16 8.98 -11.87
C ALA A 173 6.09 9.71 -12.71
N ARG A 174 5.28 8.97 -13.48
CA ARG A 174 4.25 9.56 -14.35
C ARG A 174 3.13 10.24 -13.58
N HIS A 175 2.74 9.66 -12.44
CA HIS A 175 1.57 10.10 -11.69
C HIS A 175 1.91 10.85 -10.39
N GLY A 176 3.20 10.90 -10.01
CA GLY A 176 3.62 11.46 -8.73
C GLY A 176 3.02 10.68 -7.56
N THR A 177 3.04 9.36 -7.65
CA THR A 177 2.49 8.42 -6.67
C THR A 177 3.59 7.49 -6.17
N VAL A 178 3.37 6.83 -5.04
CA VAL A 178 4.19 5.69 -4.62
C VAL A 178 3.56 4.39 -5.09
N VAL A 179 4.36 3.48 -5.64
CA VAL A 179 3.91 2.15 -6.06
C VAL A 179 4.54 1.09 -5.17
N ALA A 180 3.70 0.28 -4.52
CA ALA A 180 4.10 -0.89 -3.73
C ALA A 180 3.72 -2.18 -4.49
N VAL A 181 4.73 -2.92 -4.94
CA VAL A 181 4.61 -4.22 -5.60
C VAL A 181 4.87 -5.32 -4.59
N SER A 182 3.86 -6.15 -4.32
CA SER A 182 4.02 -7.20 -3.32
C SER A 182 4.59 -8.51 -3.85
N GLY A 183 5.38 -9.21 -3.02
CA GLY A 183 5.88 -10.56 -3.27
C GLY A 183 6.66 -11.12 -2.07
N PRO A 184 7.53 -12.12 -2.26
CA PRO A 184 8.41 -12.61 -1.19
C PRO A 184 9.42 -11.56 -0.70
N VAL A 185 9.80 -10.65 -1.59
CA VAL A 185 10.51 -9.40 -1.27
C VAL A 185 9.72 -8.30 -1.96
N ASP A 186 9.08 -7.45 -1.17
CA ASP A 186 8.28 -6.36 -1.71
C ASP A 186 9.18 -5.27 -2.31
N LEU A 187 8.64 -4.53 -3.28
CA LEU A 187 9.26 -3.35 -3.89
C LEU A 187 8.36 -2.14 -3.65
N VAL A 188 8.90 -1.07 -3.07
CA VAL A 188 8.23 0.22 -2.93
C VAL A 188 9.05 1.28 -3.65
N THR A 189 8.41 2.10 -4.50
CA THR A 189 9.11 3.17 -5.23
C THR A 189 8.23 4.40 -5.41
N ASP A 190 8.81 5.59 -5.29
CA ASP A 190 8.22 6.89 -5.65
C ASP A 190 8.65 7.35 -7.07
N GLY A 191 9.39 6.51 -7.79
CA GLY A 191 9.98 6.81 -9.10
C GLY A 191 11.42 7.34 -9.03
N GLU A 192 11.89 7.76 -7.85
CA GLU A 192 13.26 8.24 -7.62
C GLU A 192 14.04 7.33 -6.66
N HIS A 193 13.36 6.73 -5.70
CA HIS A 193 13.86 5.80 -4.70
C HIS A 193 13.21 4.44 -4.88
N GLU A 194 13.96 3.40 -4.55
CA GLU A 194 13.53 2.01 -4.57
C GLU A 194 13.86 1.39 -3.22
N VAL A 195 12.84 0.85 -2.55
CA VAL A 195 12.97 0.16 -1.26
C VAL A 195 12.55 -1.30 -1.46
N ARG A 196 13.45 -2.22 -1.15
CA ARG A 196 13.19 -3.66 -1.13
C ARG A 196 12.96 -4.11 0.30
N LEU A 197 11.86 -4.82 0.58
CA LEU A 197 11.50 -5.24 1.93
C LEU A 197 11.37 -6.76 1.99
N ALA A 198 12.28 -7.41 2.70
CA ALA A 198 12.25 -8.86 2.95
C ALA A 198 11.56 -9.16 4.31
N VAL A 199 10.24 -8.99 4.33
CA VAL A 199 9.39 -9.14 5.52
C VAL A 199 8.15 -9.99 5.22
N GLY A 200 7.64 -10.68 6.25
CA GLY A 200 6.38 -11.41 6.16
C GLY A 200 6.54 -12.93 6.10
N HIS A 201 5.44 -13.61 5.78
CA HIS A 201 5.39 -15.06 5.84
C HIS A 201 4.44 -15.66 4.78
N PRO A 202 4.76 -16.83 4.17
CA PRO A 202 3.90 -17.46 3.16
C PRO A 202 2.45 -17.74 3.61
N LEU A 203 2.19 -17.85 4.93
CA LEU A 203 0.83 -18.02 5.46
C LEU A 203 -0.10 -16.84 5.14
N LEU A 204 0.43 -15.64 4.83
CA LEU A 204 -0.37 -14.53 4.30
C LEU A 204 -1.11 -14.90 2.99
N THR A 205 -0.58 -15.85 2.21
CA THR A 205 -1.22 -16.36 0.98
C THR A 205 -2.30 -17.41 1.26
N ARG A 206 -2.46 -17.83 2.52
CA ARG A 206 -3.39 -18.90 2.93
C ARG A 206 -4.61 -18.36 3.68
N ILE A 207 -4.71 -17.03 3.81
CA ILE A 207 -5.88 -16.33 4.37
C ILE A 207 -6.42 -15.35 3.31
N THR A 208 -7.73 -15.12 3.32
CA THR A 208 -8.31 -14.13 2.41
C THR A 208 -8.05 -12.71 2.93
N GLY A 209 -7.81 -11.76 2.03
CA GLY A 209 -7.78 -10.34 2.39
C GLY A 209 -6.51 -9.82 3.05
N ALA A 210 -5.44 -10.61 3.20
CA ALA A 210 -4.14 -10.08 3.66
C ALA A 210 -3.66 -8.90 2.80
N GLY A 211 -3.88 -8.98 1.48
CA GLY A 211 -3.55 -7.91 0.56
C GLY A 211 -4.37 -6.63 0.78
N CYS A 212 -5.68 -6.79 0.95
CA CYS A 212 -6.62 -5.70 1.18
C CYS A 212 -6.40 -5.05 2.56
N ALA A 213 -6.07 -5.85 3.57
CA ALA A 213 -5.68 -5.38 4.89
C ALA A 213 -4.43 -4.48 4.82
N LEU A 214 -3.42 -4.86 4.01
CA LEU A 214 -2.28 -3.98 3.77
C LEU A 214 -2.72 -2.65 3.15
N GLY A 215 -3.65 -2.66 2.19
CA GLY A 215 -4.19 -1.41 1.61
C GLY A 215 -4.81 -0.49 2.68
N GLY A 216 -5.57 -1.07 3.62
CA GLY A 216 -6.13 -0.33 4.76
C GLY A 216 -5.04 0.23 5.67
N LEU A 217 -4.05 -0.60 6.05
CA LEU A 217 -2.91 -0.17 6.85
C LEU A 217 -2.12 0.95 6.16
N THR A 218 -1.86 0.85 4.86
CA THR A 218 -1.20 1.91 4.08
C THR A 218 -2.00 3.21 4.11
N ALA A 219 -3.34 3.16 4.00
CA ALA A 219 -4.17 4.35 4.14
C ALA A 219 -4.08 4.96 5.54
N ALA A 220 -4.08 4.13 6.60
CA ALA A 220 -3.90 4.61 7.97
C ALA A 220 -2.57 5.37 8.16
N PHE A 221 -1.47 4.82 7.62
CA PHE A 221 -0.18 5.50 7.66
C PHE A 221 -0.17 6.78 6.79
N ALA A 222 -0.77 6.74 5.60
CA ALA A 222 -0.82 7.89 4.70
C ALA A 222 -1.60 9.08 5.29
N ALA A 223 -2.47 8.84 6.28
CA ALA A 223 -3.15 9.91 7.02
C ALA A 223 -2.21 10.74 7.91
N VAL A 224 -1.01 10.25 8.24
CA VAL A 224 -0.12 10.86 9.24
C VAL A 224 1.33 11.04 8.77
N THR A 225 1.71 10.52 7.60
CA THR A 225 3.06 10.63 7.05
C THR A 225 3.08 10.63 5.53
N GLU A 226 4.23 10.99 4.96
CA GLU A 226 4.47 10.99 3.51
C GLU A 226 4.29 9.60 2.88
N PRO A 227 3.87 9.50 1.60
CA PRO A 227 3.43 8.24 1.00
C PRO A 227 4.48 7.12 0.96
N LEU A 228 5.77 7.44 0.78
CA LEU A 228 6.84 6.44 0.74
C LEU A 228 7.01 5.78 2.11
N VAL A 229 7.08 6.60 3.16
CA VAL A 229 7.13 6.14 4.55
C VAL A 229 5.87 5.36 4.90
N ALA A 230 4.70 5.79 4.42
CA ALA A 230 3.45 5.10 4.67
C ALA A 230 3.42 3.69 4.07
N ALA A 231 3.85 3.54 2.81
CA ALA A 231 3.93 2.25 2.13
C ALA A 231 4.95 1.32 2.80
N VAL A 232 6.14 1.83 3.15
CA VAL A 232 7.18 1.06 3.83
C VAL A 232 6.73 0.63 5.23
N GLY A 233 6.28 1.58 6.05
CA GLY A 233 5.84 1.32 7.43
C GLY A 233 4.69 0.31 7.52
N ALA A 234 3.66 0.46 6.68
CA ALA A 234 2.55 -0.48 6.64
C ALA A 234 2.98 -1.88 6.18
N THR A 235 3.87 -1.97 5.18
CA THR A 235 4.39 -3.25 4.66
C THR A 235 5.23 -3.97 5.71
N THR A 236 6.15 -3.25 6.36
CA THR A 236 6.96 -3.77 7.45
C THR A 236 6.10 -4.20 8.64
N LEU A 237 5.08 -3.42 9.01
CA LEU A 237 4.20 -3.74 10.14
C LEU A 237 3.45 -5.05 9.90
N LEU A 238 2.83 -5.19 8.73
CA LEU A 238 2.13 -6.43 8.35
C LEU A 238 3.11 -7.61 8.31
N GLY A 239 4.30 -7.39 7.76
CA GLY A 239 5.34 -8.41 7.65
C GLY A 239 5.81 -8.91 9.01
N VAL A 240 6.17 -8.02 9.93
CA VAL A 240 6.58 -8.38 11.31
C VAL A 240 5.46 -9.09 12.05
N ALA A 241 4.23 -8.58 11.96
CA ALA A 241 3.09 -9.23 12.59
C ALA A 241 2.86 -10.64 12.03
N ALA A 242 3.03 -10.84 10.72
CA ALA A 242 2.92 -12.15 10.09
C ALA A 242 4.05 -13.11 10.50
N GLU A 243 5.29 -12.64 10.60
CA GLU A 243 6.42 -13.43 11.09
C GLU A 243 6.16 -13.93 12.52
N ARG A 244 5.70 -13.04 13.41
CA ARG A 244 5.34 -13.39 14.80
C ARG A 244 4.15 -14.36 14.85
N ALA A 245 3.10 -14.10 14.08
CA ALA A 245 1.91 -14.94 14.01
C ALA A 245 2.21 -16.36 13.51
N ALA A 246 3.14 -16.51 12.56
CA ALA A 246 3.53 -17.80 12.03
C ALA A 246 4.17 -18.72 13.09
N VAL A 247 4.85 -18.15 14.09
CA VAL A 247 5.44 -18.92 15.20
C VAL A 247 4.35 -19.50 16.11
N ALA A 248 3.28 -18.74 16.36
CA ALA A 248 2.20 -19.13 17.26
C ALA A 248 1.10 -19.98 16.59
N ALA A 249 0.99 -19.91 15.26
CA ALA A 249 -0.12 -20.51 14.53
C ALA A 249 0.03 -22.02 14.30
N ALA A 250 -1.06 -22.75 14.50
CA ALA A 250 -1.19 -24.16 14.12
C ALA A 250 -1.65 -24.36 12.66
N GLY A 251 -2.15 -23.30 12.01
CA GLY A 251 -2.67 -23.33 10.64
C GLY A 251 -3.26 -21.98 10.23
N PRO A 252 -3.85 -21.87 9.02
CA PRO A 252 -4.28 -20.57 8.48
C PRO A 252 -5.30 -19.81 9.34
N ALA A 253 -6.24 -20.51 9.97
CA ALA A 253 -7.25 -19.87 10.82
C ALA A 253 -6.64 -19.26 12.09
N SER A 254 -5.81 -20.03 12.82
CA SER A 254 -5.11 -19.51 14.01
C SER A 254 -4.04 -18.49 13.66
N PHE A 255 -3.46 -18.56 12.45
CA PHE A 255 -2.60 -17.53 11.90
C PHE A 255 -3.34 -16.20 11.72
N GLN A 256 -4.55 -16.19 11.15
CA GLN A 256 -5.31 -14.96 10.98
C GLN A 256 -5.63 -14.28 12.32
N VAL A 257 -5.98 -15.07 13.34
CA VAL A 257 -6.21 -14.56 14.71
C VAL A 257 -4.92 -13.96 15.27
N ALA A 258 -3.83 -14.74 15.28
CA ALA A 258 -2.55 -14.29 15.81
C ALA A 258 -1.98 -13.09 15.04
N LEU A 259 -2.28 -12.95 13.74
CA LEU A 259 -1.87 -11.80 12.94
C LEU A 259 -2.48 -10.50 13.46
N VAL A 260 -3.79 -10.49 13.74
CA VAL A 260 -4.49 -9.32 14.28
C VAL A 260 -3.95 -8.97 15.66
N ASP A 261 -3.74 -9.96 16.53
CA ASP A 261 -3.13 -9.75 17.86
C ASP A 261 -1.73 -9.14 17.74
N HIS A 262 -0.91 -9.66 16.81
CA HIS A 262 0.45 -9.18 16.65
C HIS A 262 0.53 -7.79 16.04
N LEU A 263 -0.37 -7.40 15.14
CA LEU A 263 -0.48 -6.03 14.63
C LEU A 263 -0.65 -5.01 15.76
N ALA A 264 -1.44 -5.35 16.78
CA ALA A 264 -1.61 -4.51 17.96
C ALA A 264 -0.34 -4.44 18.83
N SER A 265 0.43 -5.52 18.87
CA SER A 265 1.59 -5.66 19.77
C SER A 265 2.92 -5.10 19.24
N VAL A 266 3.07 -4.86 17.93
CA VAL A 266 4.33 -4.34 17.37
C VAL A 266 4.61 -2.94 17.92
N ALA A 267 5.77 -2.73 18.53
CA ALA A 267 6.19 -1.41 19.01
C ALA A 267 6.76 -0.55 17.86
N PRO A 268 6.68 0.80 17.93
CA PRO A 268 7.36 1.70 17.01
C PRO A 268 8.86 1.36 16.83
N ASP A 269 9.57 1.12 17.93
CA ASP A 269 10.99 0.78 17.90
C ASP A 269 11.27 -0.57 17.23
N ASP A 270 10.39 -1.57 17.44
CA ASP A 270 10.48 -2.86 16.75
C ASP A 270 10.31 -2.71 15.24
N LEU A 271 9.37 -1.84 14.83
CA LEU A 271 9.12 -1.54 13.42
C LEU A 271 10.34 -0.88 12.78
N ALA A 272 10.88 0.17 13.40
CA ALA A 272 12.08 0.87 12.92
C ALA A 272 13.27 -0.09 12.82
N ALA A 273 13.55 -0.87 13.87
CA ALA A 273 14.60 -1.88 13.85
C ALA A 273 14.41 -2.93 12.74
N ARG A 274 13.16 -3.29 12.42
CA ARG A 274 12.88 -4.18 11.29
C ARG A 274 13.16 -3.50 9.95
N VAL A 275 12.81 -2.24 9.75
CA VAL A 275 13.15 -1.51 8.51
C VAL A 275 14.67 -1.54 8.30
N VAL A 276 15.48 -1.21 9.31
CA VAL A 276 16.95 -1.25 9.21
C VAL A 276 17.48 -2.62 8.78
N SER A 277 16.92 -3.70 9.32
CA SER A 277 17.41 -5.06 9.07
C SER A 277 16.84 -5.72 7.81
N ALA A 278 15.70 -5.24 7.30
CA ALA A 278 14.96 -5.88 6.20
C ALA A 278 14.92 -5.05 4.92
N ALA A 279 15.21 -3.74 5.00
CA ALA A 279 15.14 -2.84 3.87
C ALA A 279 16.49 -2.68 3.18
N THR A 280 16.46 -2.72 1.85
CA THR A 280 17.54 -2.18 1.03
C THR A 280 17.00 -0.96 0.29
N VAL A 281 17.68 0.18 0.40
CA VAL A 281 17.30 1.43 -0.26
C VAL A 281 18.30 1.72 -1.39
N GLU A 282 17.79 1.92 -2.59
CA GLU A 282 18.55 2.30 -3.78
C GLU A 282 17.91 3.52 -4.44
N ARG A 283 18.68 4.34 -5.15
CA ARG A 283 18.09 5.33 -6.07
C ARG A 283 17.67 4.60 -7.34
N ALA A 284 16.43 4.84 -7.79
CA ALA A 284 15.94 4.31 -9.04
C ALA A 284 16.85 4.78 -10.18
N ALA A 285 17.29 3.84 -11.02
CA ALA A 285 18.02 4.20 -12.22
C ALA A 285 17.10 5.06 -13.10
N VAL A 286 17.53 6.28 -13.43
CA VAL A 286 16.79 7.17 -14.33
C VAL A 286 16.57 6.41 -15.64
N PRO A 287 15.32 6.14 -16.05
CA PRO A 287 15.06 5.53 -17.35
C PRO A 287 15.59 6.46 -18.44
N ALA A 288 16.42 5.93 -19.33
CA ALA A 288 16.96 6.66 -20.48
C ALA A 288 15.87 7.05 -21.49
#